data_AF-A0A1Y3EL47-F1
#
_entry.id   AF-A0A1Y3EL47-F1
#
_cell.length_a   1.000
_cell.length_b   1.000
_cell.length_c   1.000
_cell.angle_alpha   90.00
_cell.angle_beta   90.00
_cell.angle_gamma   90.00
#
_symmetry.space_group_name_H-M   'P 1'
#
loop_
_entity.id
_entity.type
_entity.pdbx_description
1 polymer ?
#
loop_
_entity_poly.entity_id
_entity_poly.type
_entity_poly.pdbx_seq_one_letter_code
_entity_poly.pdbx_strand_id
1 'polypeptide(L)'
;PFQYSASLIVVHFPDLCAYDNFFRCHNGDCIEESLVKRCDGVEQCPDGSDELHCYKAMTHAQAQYRVPNFSVVTTIVLPTIAACIVLVVSMLIGIKKCRQWETDRMTEMSELR
;
A
#
# COMPACT_ATOMS: atom_id res chain seq x y z
N PRO A 1 47.28 -16.74 6.79
CA PRO A 1 46.27 -16.99 7.84
C PRO A 1 44.88 -16.57 7.32
N PHE A 2 44.23 -17.46 6.59
CA PHE A 2 42.89 -17.23 6.06
C PHE A 2 41.86 -17.50 7.15
N GLN A 3 41.06 -16.49 7.48
CA GLN A 3 40.00 -16.60 8.47
C GLN A 3 38.75 -17.17 7.78
N TYR A 4 38.57 -18.48 7.89
CA TYR A 4 37.31 -19.14 7.54
C TYR A 4 36.33 -18.89 8.70
N SER A 5 35.45 -17.90 8.56
CA SER A 5 34.31 -17.76 9.46
C SER A 5 33.11 -18.48 8.85
N ALA A 6 32.66 -19.52 9.55
CA ALA A 6 31.49 -20.31 9.21
C ALA A 6 30.20 -19.51 9.43
N SER A 7 29.64 -18.96 8.36
CA SER A 7 28.20 -18.73 8.14
C SER A 7 28.02 -17.90 6.87
N LEU A 8 27.27 -18.44 5.92
CA LEU A 8 26.91 -17.85 4.62
C LEU A 8 28.08 -17.62 3.65
N ILE A 9 27.82 -17.88 2.38
CA ILE A 9 28.80 -17.96 1.27
C ILE A 9 29.20 -16.55 0.84
N VAL A 10 29.91 -15.82 1.70
CA VAL A 10 30.50 -14.51 1.37
C VAL A 10 31.89 -14.75 0.79
N VAL A 11 32.01 -14.68 -0.53
CA VAL A 11 33.28 -14.89 -1.23
C VAL A 11 33.90 -13.52 -1.51
N HIS A 12 34.92 -13.16 -0.73
CA HIS A 12 35.70 -11.95 -0.96
C HIS A 12 36.75 -12.18 -2.06
N PHE A 13 36.30 -12.31 -3.32
CA PHE A 13 37.16 -12.38 -4.50
C PHE A 13 36.69 -11.40 -5.58
N PRO A 14 37.58 -10.53 -6.10
CA PRO A 14 37.22 -9.45 -7.03
C PRO A 14 36.69 -9.91 -8.38
N ASP A 15 36.89 -11.19 -8.75
CA ASP A 15 36.56 -11.71 -10.08
C ASP A 15 35.23 -12.48 -10.15
N LEU A 16 34.59 -12.83 -9.02
CA LEU A 16 33.31 -13.56 -9.04
C LEU A 16 32.10 -12.64 -9.31
N CYS A 17 32.12 -11.40 -8.84
CA CYS A 17 31.08 -10.40 -9.15
C CYS A 17 30.99 -10.04 -10.64
N ALA A 18 31.95 -10.47 -11.47
CA ALA A 18 31.93 -10.25 -12.91
C ALA A 18 31.03 -11.26 -13.65
N TYR A 19 30.59 -12.32 -12.97
CA TYR A 19 29.62 -13.26 -13.51
C TYR A 19 28.19 -12.75 -13.32
N ASP A 20 27.35 -12.96 -14.35
CA ASP A 20 25.97 -12.47 -14.37
C ASP A 20 25.10 -13.00 -13.20
N ASN A 21 25.50 -14.11 -12.57
CA ASN A 21 24.76 -14.75 -11.48
C ASN A 21 25.22 -14.33 -10.07
N PHE A 22 26.00 -13.26 -9.94
CA PHE A 22 26.45 -12.74 -8.64
C PHE A 22 26.05 -11.28 -8.45
N PHE A 23 25.56 -10.98 -7.26
CA PHE A 23 25.25 -9.64 -6.80
C PHE A 23 26.40 -9.08 -5.96
N ARG A 24 26.76 -7.81 -6.23
CA ARG A 24 27.79 -7.08 -5.48
C ARG A 24 27.15 -6.22 -4.39
N CYS A 25 27.41 -6.55 -3.13
CA CYS A 25 27.06 -5.76 -1.96
C CYS A 25 27.85 -4.44 -1.93
N HIS A 26 27.39 -3.46 -1.14
CA HIS A 26 28.01 -2.13 -1.08
C HIS A 26 29.43 -2.17 -0.49
N ASN A 27 29.66 -3.04 0.49
CA ASN A 27 30.99 -3.32 1.07
C ASN A 27 31.98 -3.98 0.08
N GLY A 28 31.53 -4.38 -1.11
CA GLY A 28 32.37 -5.00 -2.13
C GLY A 28 32.38 -6.52 -2.13
N ASP A 29 31.64 -7.13 -1.20
CA ASP A 29 31.40 -8.57 -1.15
C ASP A 29 30.49 -9.04 -2.30
N CYS A 30 30.70 -10.28 -2.75
CA CYS A 30 29.94 -10.92 -3.81
C CYS A 30 29.11 -12.08 -3.24
N ILE A 31 27.82 -12.09 -3.56
CA ILE A 31 26.89 -13.14 -3.15
C ILE A 31 26.15 -13.64 -4.39
N GLU A 32 25.79 -14.92 -4.41
CA GLU A 32 25.02 -15.49 -5.52
C GLU A 32 23.66 -14.78 -5.66
N GLU A 33 23.29 -14.39 -6.88
CA GLU A 33 22.03 -13.70 -7.17
C GLU A 33 20.80 -14.49 -6.70
N SER A 34 20.88 -15.84 -6.73
CA SER A 34 19.83 -16.73 -6.24
C SER A 34 19.58 -16.62 -4.73
N LEU A 35 20.58 -16.16 -3.97
CA LEU A 35 20.55 -16.01 -2.53
C LEU A 35 20.26 -14.58 -2.08
N VAL A 36 20.52 -13.58 -2.93
CA VAL A 36 20.26 -12.18 -2.61
C VAL A 36 18.85 -11.79 -3.01
N LYS A 37 18.05 -11.43 -2.01
CA LYS A 37 16.70 -10.90 -2.17
C LYS A 37 16.68 -9.48 -1.67
N ARG A 38 16.73 -8.53 -2.61
CA ARG A 38 16.62 -7.12 -2.27
C ARG A 38 15.26 -6.82 -1.64
N CYS A 39 15.27 -6.14 -0.50
CA CYS A 39 14.07 -5.64 0.17
C CYS A 39 13.11 -6.74 0.65
N ASP A 40 13.62 -7.89 1.10
CA ASP A 40 12.77 -8.94 1.69
C ASP A 40 12.71 -8.90 3.22
N GLY A 41 13.42 -7.94 3.83
CA GLY A 41 13.48 -7.76 5.27
C GLY A 41 14.46 -8.70 5.98
N VAL A 42 15.27 -9.46 5.22
CA VAL A 42 16.33 -10.31 5.73
C VAL A 42 17.66 -9.82 5.19
N GLU A 43 18.63 -9.55 6.05
CA GLU A 43 19.98 -9.15 5.62
C GLU A 43 20.72 -10.38 5.08
N GLN A 44 20.91 -10.44 3.77
CA GLN A 44 21.77 -11.43 3.11
C GLN A 44 23.15 -10.85 2.82
N CYS A 45 23.26 -9.55 2.51
CA CYS A 45 24.56 -8.91 2.49
C CYS A 45 25.11 -8.74 3.91
N PRO A 46 26.42 -8.97 4.14
CA PRO A 46 27.04 -8.80 5.46
C PRO A 46 26.99 -7.34 5.96
N ASP A 47 26.81 -6.38 5.06
CA ASP A 47 26.60 -4.97 5.35
C ASP A 47 25.14 -4.52 5.27
N GLY A 48 24.20 -5.46 5.08
CA GLY A 48 22.76 -5.19 4.93
C GLY A 48 22.40 -4.33 3.71
N SER A 49 23.32 -4.19 2.75
CA SER A 49 23.15 -3.29 1.60
C SER A 49 22.05 -3.72 0.61
N ASP A 50 21.68 -4.99 0.64
CA ASP A 50 20.48 -5.54 0.00
C ASP A 50 19.17 -5.00 0.61
N GLU A 51 19.19 -4.50 1.84
CA GLU A 51 18.04 -3.89 2.52
C GLU A 51 18.13 -2.34 2.58
N LEU A 52 19.25 -1.76 2.16
CA LEU A 52 19.43 -0.31 2.10
C LEU A 52 18.72 0.32 0.90
N HIS A 53 18.24 1.55 1.08
CA HIS A 53 17.64 2.37 0.02
C HIS A 53 16.40 1.74 -0.67
N CYS A 54 15.64 0.94 0.08
CA CYS A 54 14.38 0.34 -0.35
C CYS A 54 13.27 1.37 -0.67
N TYR A 55 13.50 2.68 -0.50
CA TYR A 55 12.54 3.73 -0.83
C TYR A 55 12.21 3.81 -2.34
N LYS A 56 13.11 3.35 -3.23
CA LYS A 56 12.80 3.16 -4.66
C LYS A 56 12.05 1.87 -4.94
N ALA A 57 12.08 0.91 -4.01
CA ALA A 57 11.11 -0.16 -4.01
C ALA A 57 9.81 0.30 -3.38
N MET A 58 9.70 1.38 -2.59
CA MET A 58 8.42 1.91 -2.06
C MET A 58 7.54 2.65 -3.08
N THR A 59 7.93 2.72 -4.35
CA THR A 59 6.98 2.95 -5.46
C THR A 59 6.37 1.64 -5.99
N HIS A 60 6.88 0.48 -5.55
CA HIS A 60 6.40 -0.87 -5.90
C HIS A 60 6.22 -1.84 -4.71
N ALA A 61 6.57 -1.45 -3.49
CA ALA A 61 6.44 -2.21 -2.25
C ALA A 61 5.06 -1.87 -1.71
N GLN A 62 4.07 -2.47 -2.36
CA GLN A 62 2.76 -2.61 -1.77
C GLN A 62 2.97 -3.44 -0.50
N ALA A 63 2.88 -2.77 0.65
CA ALA A 63 2.36 -3.39 1.85
C ALA A 63 0.93 -3.85 1.55
N GLN A 64 0.78 -4.92 0.76
CA GLN A 64 -0.44 -5.61 0.32
C GLN A 64 -1.75 -4.80 0.19
N TYR A 65 -1.69 -3.50 -0.14
CA TYR A 65 -2.80 -2.74 -0.70
C TYR A 65 -2.57 -2.72 -2.20
N ARG A 66 -2.94 -3.84 -2.84
CA ARG A 66 -3.06 -3.89 -4.29
C ARG A 66 -4.08 -2.84 -4.68
N VAL A 67 -3.61 -1.70 -5.18
CA VAL A 67 -4.50 -0.65 -5.73
C VAL A 67 -5.46 -1.37 -6.68
N PRO A 68 -6.78 -1.38 -6.39
CA PRO A 68 -7.73 -2.05 -7.25
C PRO A 68 -7.59 -1.42 -8.65
N ASN A 69 -7.69 -2.25 -9.69
CA ASN A 69 -7.62 -1.78 -11.07
C ASN A 69 -8.46 -0.50 -11.21
N PHE A 70 -7.96 0.53 -11.88
CA PHE A 70 -8.67 1.81 -12.04
C PHE A 70 -10.13 1.64 -12.48
N SER A 71 -10.38 0.60 -13.30
CA SER A 71 -11.72 0.16 -13.70
C SER A 71 -12.63 -0.18 -12.51
N VAL A 72 -12.16 -0.91 -11.48
CA VAL A 72 -12.95 -1.25 -10.28
C VAL A 72 -13.30 0.00 -9.48
N VAL A 73 -12.38 0.96 -9.39
CA VAL A 73 -12.62 2.22 -8.67
C VAL A 73 -13.73 3.01 -9.35
N THR A 74 -13.67 3.14 -10.68
CA THR A 74 -14.65 3.94 -11.43
C THR A 74 -15.98 3.24 -11.65
N THR A 75 -16.00 1.90 -11.76
CA THR A 75 -17.22 1.14 -12.05
C THR A 75 -17.95 0.60 -10.81
N ILE A 76 -17.26 0.45 -9.69
CA ILE A 76 -17.85 -0.14 -8.48
C ILE A 76 -17.78 0.86 -7.31
N VAL A 77 -16.60 1.36 -6.97
CA VAL A 77 -16.41 2.15 -5.74
C VAL A 77 -17.06 3.54 -5.85
N LEU A 78 -16.80 4.27 -6.93
CA LEU A 78 -17.40 5.60 -7.13
C LEU A 78 -18.94 5.59 -7.25
N PRO A 79 -19.57 4.72 -8.06
CA PRO A 79 -21.03 4.72 -8.16
C PRO A 79 -21.72 4.23 -6.89
N THR A 80 -21.11 3.30 -6.14
CA THR A 80 -21.67 2.87 -4.85
C THR A 80 -21.65 3.99 -3.82
N ILE A 81 -20.52 4.71 -3.70
CA ILE A 81 -20.43 5.88 -2.81
C ILE A 81 -21.45 6.94 -3.21
N ALA A 82 -21.57 7.26 -4.50
CA ALA A 82 -22.55 8.23 -5.00
C ALA A 82 -23.99 7.82 -4.68
N ALA A 83 -24.34 6.54 -4.88
CA ALA A 83 -25.66 6.01 -4.54
C ALA A 83 -25.94 6.11 -3.03
N CYS A 84 -24.98 5.76 -2.18
CA CYS A 84 -25.13 5.90 -0.73
C CYS A 84 -25.38 7.36 -0.31
N ILE A 85 -24.65 8.31 -0.90
CA ILE A 85 -24.86 9.75 -0.63
C ILE A 85 -26.26 10.17 -1.06
N VAL A 86 -26.73 9.76 -2.24
CA VAL A 86 -28.08 10.09 -2.72
C VAL A 86 -29.17 9.52 -1.80
N LEU A 87 -29.01 8.28 -1.32
CA LEU A 87 -29.93 7.67 -0.38
C LEU A 87 -29.96 8.41 0.96
N VAL A 88 -28.81 8.76 1.52
CA VAL A 88 -28.74 9.54 2.77
C VAL A 88 -29.34 10.93 2.58
N VAL A 89 -29.03 11.63 1.49
CA VAL A 89 -29.55 12.97 1.21
C VAL A 89 -31.07 12.94 1.03
N SER A 90 -31.60 11.98 0.29
CA SER A 90 -33.06 11.83 0.11
C SER A 90 -33.77 11.51 1.44
N MET A 91 -33.17 10.69 2.30
CA MET A 91 -33.69 10.44 3.65
C MET A 91 -33.65 11.70 4.52
N LEU A 92 -32.56 12.47 4.52
CA LEU A 92 -32.44 13.71 5.29
C LEU A 92 -33.42 14.78 4.81
N ILE A 93 -33.58 14.94 3.49
CA ILE A 93 -34.60 15.81 2.90
C ILE A 93 -35.99 15.31 3.29
N GLY A 94 -36.24 14.00 3.28
CA GLY A 94 -37.49 13.39 3.72
C GLY A 94 -37.81 13.72 5.18
N ILE A 95 -36.83 13.57 6.09
CA ILE A 95 -36.97 13.91 7.50
C ILE A 95 -37.28 15.41 7.65
N LYS A 96 -36.53 16.28 6.97
CA LYS A 96 -36.76 17.73 7.00
C LYS A 96 -38.15 18.10 6.47
N LYS A 97 -38.58 17.49 5.37
CA LYS A 97 -39.90 17.72 4.76
C LYS A 97 -41.04 17.20 5.63
N CYS A 98 -40.85 16.08 6.33
CA CYS A 98 -41.82 15.56 7.29
C CYS A 98 -41.98 16.51 8.49
N ARG A 99 -40.87 17.03 9.03
CA ARG A 99 -40.91 18.04 10.10
C ARG A 99 -41.52 19.36 9.65
N GLN A 100 -41.26 19.77 8.40
CA GLN A 100 -41.88 20.94 7.80
C GLN A 100 -43.40 20.76 7.75
N TRP A 101 -43.87 19.62 7.20
CA TRP A 101 -45.30 19.31 7.10
C TRP A 101 -46.01 19.31 8.46
N GLU A 102 -45.37 18.74 9.49
CA GLU A 102 -45.92 18.75 10.86
C GLU A 102 -46.08 20.18 11.41
N THR A 103 -45.14 21.07 11.09
CA THR A 103 -45.18 22.49 11.51
C THR A 103 -46.25 23.27 10.75
N ASP A 104 -46.36 23.07 9.43
CA ASP A 104 -47.39 23.70 8.59
C ASP A 104 -48.80 23.33 9.09
N ARG A 105 -49.00 22.05 9.44
CA ARG A 105 -50.25 21.54 10.00
C ARG A 105 -50.59 22.16 11.37
N MET A 106 -49.60 22.53 12.19
CA MET A 106 -49.82 23.19 13.48
C MET A 106 -50.28 24.64 13.32
N THR A 107 -49.74 25.36 12.33
CA THR A 107 -50.11 26.75 12.03
C THR A 107 -51.57 26.84 11.57
N GLU A 108 -51.99 25.96 10.64
CA GLU A 108 -53.37 25.92 10.15
C GLU A 108 -54.40 25.61 11.26
N MET A 109 -54.05 24.71 12.19
CA MET A 109 -54.87 24.40 13.37
C MET A 109 -54.97 25.56 14.38
N SER A 110 -53.96 26.42 14.43
CA SER A 110 -53.96 27.60 15.32
C SER A 110 -54.76 28.76 14.77
N GLU A 111 -54.85 28.91 13.44
CA GLU A 111 -55.68 29.93 12.81
C GLU A 111 -57.18 29.61 12.84
N LEU A 112 -57.54 28.33 13.01
CA LEU A 112 -58.93 27.88 13.11
C LEU A 112 -59.50 27.90 14.55
N ARG A 113 -58.72 28.31 15.55
CA ARG A 113 -59.14 28.48 16.96
C ARG A 113 -59.22 29.95 17.34
#